data_AF-K7EMU8-F1
#
_entry.id   AF-K7EMU8-F1
#
_cell.length_a   1.000
_cell.length_b   1.000
_cell.length_c   1.000
_cell.angle_alpha   90.00
_cell.angle_beta   90.00
_cell.angle_gamma   90.00
#
_symmetry.space_group_name_H-M   'P 1'
#
loop_
_entity.id
_entity.type
_entity.pdbx_description
1 polymer ?
#
loop_
_entity_poly.entity_id
_entity_poly.type
_entity_poly.pdbx_seq_one_letter_code
_entity_poly.pdbx_strand_id
1 'polypeptide(L)'
;MPARTAPARVPTLAVPAISLPDDVRRRLKDLERDSLTEKECVKEKLNLLHEFLQTEIKNQLCDLETKLRKEELSEICPWRTVLMLTTGK
;
A
#
# COMPACT_ATOMS: atom_id res chain seq x y z
N MET A 1 11.29 43.91 -16.81
CA MET A 1 11.91 42.56 -16.80
C MET A 1 10.95 41.60 -16.10
N PRO A 2 10.51 40.47 -16.70
CA PRO A 2 9.67 39.51 -15.99
C PRO A 2 10.54 38.47 -15.26
N ALA A 3 10.20 38.20 -14.00
CA ALA A 3 10.87 37.19 -13.17
C ALA A 3 10.51 35.77 -13.65
N ARG A 4 11.53 34.95 -13.87
CA ARG A 4 11.42 33.57 -14.34
C ARG A 4 11.15 32.67 -13.13
N THR A 5 9.90 32.30 -12.89
CA THR A 5 9.53 31.37 -11.81
C THR A 5 9.99 29.96 -12.19
N ALA A 6 10.96 29.41 -11.44
CA ALA A 6 11.40 28.03 -11.61
C ALA A 6 10.28 27.06 -11.14
N PRO A 7 10.09 25.90 -11.79
CA PRO A 7 9.08 24.93 -11.38
C PRO A 7 9.42 24.40 -9.98
N ALA A 8 8.45 24.45 -9.06
CA ALA A 8 8.56 23.83 -7.76
C ALA A 8 8.82 22.32 -7.95
N ARG A 9 9.94 21.85 -7.41
CA ARG A 9 10.32 20.44 -7.45
C ARG A 9 9.36 19.67 -6.54
N VAL A 10 8.28 19.16 -7.12
CA VAL A 10 7.36 18.24 -6.43
C VAL A 10 8.21 17.07 -5.93
N PRO A 11 8.21 16.76 -4.63
CA PRO A 11 8.81 15.53 -4.15
C PRO A 11 8.09 14.39 -4.87
N THR A 12 8.78 13.74 -5.81
CA THR A 12 8.35 12.43 -6.29
C THR A 12 8.42 11.57 -5.06
N LEU A 13 7.25 11.34 -4.43
CA LEU A 13 7.07 10.28 -3.46
C LEU A 13 7.68 9.06 -4.14
N ALA A 14 8.80 8.58 -3.62
CA ALA A 14 9.51 7.45 -4.20
C ALA A 14 8.55 6.28 -4.07
N VAL A 15 7.74 6.06 -5.11
CA VAL A 15 6.95 4.87 -5.27
C VAL A 15 7.99 3.77 -5.19
N PRO A 16 8.00 2.94 -4.14
CA PRO A 16 8.92 1.82 -4.08
C PRO A 16 8.77 1.10 -5.41
N ALA A 17 9.87 0.75 -6.07
CA ALA A 17 9.78 -0.14 -7.21
C ALA A 17 9.10 -1.41 -6.68
N ILE A 18 7.79 -1.54 -6.93
CA ILE A 18 6.97 -2.62 -6.39
C ILE A 18 7.45 -3.84 -7.16
N SER A 19 8.49 -4.48 -6.64
CA SER A 19 8.89 -5.79 -7.09
C SER A 19 7.68 -6.68 -6.89
N LEU A 20 7.17 -7.24 -8.00
CA LEU A 20 6.06 -8.17 -7.96
C LEU A 20 6.39 -9.29 -6.97
N PRO A 21 5.47 -9.66 -6.06
CA PRO A 21 5.67 -10.76 -5.15
C PRO A 21 6.01 -12.05 -5.91
N ASP A 22 6.78 -12.92 -5.30
CA ASP A 22 7.18 -14.18 -5.91
C ASP A 22 5.99 -15.03 -6.37
N ASP A 23 4.86 -14.93 -5.68
CA ASP A 23 3.64 -15.62 -6.04
C ASP A 23 3.07 -15.14 -7.38
N VAL A 24 2.96 -13.81 -7.58
CA VAL A 24 2.50 -13.21 -8.83
C VAL A 24 3.48 -13.54 -9.96
N ARG A 25 4.79 -13.52 -9.68
CA ARG A 25 5.83 -13.88 -10.66
C ARG A 25 5.75 -15.34 -11.08
N ARG A 26 5.44 -16.28 -10.17
CA ARG A 26 5.23 -17.69 -10.50
C ARG A 26 3.99 -17.86 -11.37
N ARG A 27 2.85 -17.31 -10.95
CA ARG A 27 1.59 -17.39 -11.70
C ARG A 27 1.69 -16.78 -13.11
N LEU A 28 2.42 -15.68 -13.26
CA LEU A 28 2.71 -15.09 -14.58
C LEU A 28 3.48 -16.04 -15.50
N LYS A 29 4.45 -16.79 -14.95
CA LYS A 29 5.21 -17.79 -15.72
C LYS A 29 4.35 -19.02 -16.05
N ASP A 30 3.47 -19.43 -15.16
CA ASP A 30 2.57 -20.55 -15.41
C ASP A 30 1.60 -20.22 -16.57
N LEU A 31 1.04 -19.01 -16.57
CA LEU A 31 0.20 -18.49 -17.65
C LEU A 31 0.91 -18.38 -19.02
N GLU A 32 2.24 -18.28 -19.04
CA GLU A 32 3.04 -18.33 -20.27
C GLU A 32 3.27 -19.76 -20.78
N ARG A 33 3.21 -20.75 -19.88
CA ARG A 33 3.43 -22.15 -20.20
C ARG A 33 2.13 -22.85 -20.58
N ASP A 34 1.00 -22.32 -20.12
CA ASP A 34 -0.31 -22.77 -20.53
C ASP A 34 -0.49 -22.52 -22.04
N SER A 35 -1.01 -23.51 -22.77
CA SER A 35 -1.26 -23.43 -24.22
C SER A 35 -2.50 -22.58 -24.54
N LEU A 36 -2.65 -21.46 -23.84
CA LEU A 36 -3.71 -20.48 -24.05
C LEU A 36 -3.49 -19.71 -25.35
N THR A 37 -4.57 -19.23 -25.94
CA THR A 37 -4.45 -18.27 -27.04
C THR A 37 -3.85 -16.97 -26.51
N GLU A 38 -3.14 -16.21 -27.35
CA GLU A 38 -2.49 -14.96 -26.94
C GLU A 38 -3.47 -13.99 -26.25
N LYS A 39 -4.70 -13.92 -26.76
CA LYS A 39 -5.78 -13.11 -26.17
C LYS A 39 -6.14 -13.55 -24.75
N GLU A 40 -6.25 -14.85 -24.51
CA GLU A 40 -6.56 -15.39 -23.19
C GLU A 40 -5.40 -15.21 -22.22
N CYS A 41 -4.16 -15.48 -22.67
CA CYS A 41 -2.96 -15.27 -21.88
C CYS A 41 -2.84 -13.80 -21.41
N VAL A 42 -3.03 -12.83 -22.32
CA VAL A 42 -3.00 -11.40 -21.97
C VAL A 42 -4.12 -11.04 -21.00
N LYS A 43 -5.34 -11.56 -21.20
CA LYS A 43 -6.47 -11.30 -20.31
C LYS A 43 -6.22 -11.83 -18.90
N GLU A 44 -5.74 -13.06 -18.76
CA GLU A 44 -5.44 -13.69 -17.47
C GLU A 44 -4.30 -12.95 -16.75
N LYS A 45 -3.22 -12.59 -17.47
CA LYS A 45 -2.12 -11.79 -16.90
C LYS A 45 -2.61 -10.44 -16.38
N LEU A 46 -3.47 -9.75 -17.14
CA LEU A 46 -4.07 -8.49 -16.71
C LEU A 46 -4.97 -8.67 -15.49
N ASN A 47 -5.79 -9.73 -15.47
CA ASN A 47 -6.66 -10.01 -14.33
C ASN A 47 -5.85 -10.28 -13.06
N LEU A 48 -4.80 -11.10 -13.17
CA LEU A 48 -3.87 -11.39 -12.07
C LEU A 48 -3.23 -10.11 -11.51
N LEU A 49 -2.72 -9.24 -12.39
CA LEU A 49 -2.12 -7.98 -11.96
C LEU A 49 -3.16 -7.06 -11.32
N HIS A 50 -4.37 -6.99 -11.89
CA HIS A 50 -5.45 -6.18 -11.33
C HIS A 50 -5.85 -6.63 -9.92
N GLU A 51 -6.04 -7.93 -9.72
CA GLU A 51 -6.32 -8.51 -8.39
C GLU A 51 -5.19 -8.24 -7.40
N PHE A 52 -3.93 -8.37 -7.85
CA PHE A 52 -2.77 -8.09 -7.01
C PHE A 52 -2.74 -6.63 -6.57
N LEU A 53 -2.83 -5.67 -7.50
CA LEU A 53 -2.84 -4.25 -7.17
C LEU A 53 -4.01 -3.88 -6.26
N GLN A 54 -5.20 -4.43 -6.53
CA GLN A 54 -6.38 -4.17 -5.71
C GLN A 54 -6.19 -4.66 -4.27
N THR A 55 -5.59 -5.83 -4.10
CA THR A 55 -5.29 -6.40 -2.78
C THR A 55 -4.19 -5.62 -2.06
N GLU A 56 -3.13 -5.26 -2.78
CA GLU A 56 -2.00 -4.50 -2.25
C GLU A 56 -2.44 -3.13 -1.71
N ILE A 57 -3.24 -2.39 -2.49
CA ILE A 57 -3.78 -1.08 -2.05
C ILE A 57 -4.65 -1.24 -0.79
N LYS A 58 -5.51 -2.26 -0.75
CA LYS A 58 -6.33 -2.55 0.44
C LYS A 58 -5.47 -2.90 1.65
N ASN A 59 -4.45 -3.71 1.46
CA ASN A 59 -3.55 -4.11 2.54
C ASN A 59 -2.78 -2.91 3.10
N GLN A 60 -2.24 -2.05 2.23
CA GLN A 60 -1.58 -0.82 2.65
C GLN A 60 -2.52 0.13 3.41
N LEU A 61 -3.78 0.25 2.97
CA LEU A 61 -4.78 1.04 3.69
C LEU A 61 -5.05 0.45 5.07
N CYS A 62 -5.28 -0.86 5.18
CA CYS A 62 -5.49 -1.52 6.47
C CYS A 62 -4.27 -1.37 7.41
N ASP A 63 -3.05 -1.44 6.89
CA ASP A 63 -1.83 -1.24 7.66
C ASP A 63 -1.72 0.20 8.17
N LEU A 64 -2.02 1.19 7.34
CA LEU A 64 -2.04 2.61 7.73
C LEU A 64 -3.14 2.90 8.76
N GLU A 65 -4.35 2.39 8.55
CA GLU A 65 -5.46 2.49 9.52
C GLU A 65 -5.08 1.85 10.87
N THR A 66 -4.37 0.72 10.83
CA THR A 66 -3.92 0.05 12.05
C THR A 66 -2.78 0.80 12.73
N LYS A 67 -1.86 1.41 11.97
CA LYS A 67 -0.83 2.30 12.52
C LYS A 67 -1.47 3.53 13.17
N LEU A 68 -2.43 4.17 12.51
CA LEU A 68 -3.18 5.30 13.04
C LEU A 68 -3.89 4.93 14.35
N ARG A 69 -4.65 3.84 14.36
CA ARG A 69 -5.32 3.37 15.60
C ARG A 69 -4.35 3.05 16.72
N LYS A 70 -3.18 2.48 16.42
CA LYS A 70 -2.12 2.24 17.41
C LYS A 70 -1.55 3.54 17.95
N GLU A 71 -1.32 4.54 17.09
CA GLU A 71 -0.86 5.87 17.50
C GLU A 71 -1.90 6.59 18.36
N GLU A 72 -3.18 6.62 17.94
CA GLU A 72 -4.30 7.17 18.73
C GLU A 72 -4.42 6.49 20.09
N LEU A 73 -4.35 5.15 20.13
CA LEU A 73 -4.34 4.42 21.39
C LEU A 73 -3.10 4.74 22.23
N SER A 74 -1.93 4.97 21.61
CA SER A 74 -0.72 5.37 22.32
C SER A 74 -0.82 6.79 22.90
N GLU A 75 -1.55 7.71 22.25
CA GLU A 75 -1.83 9.07 22.73
C GLU A 75 -2.94 9.11 23.80
N ILE A 76 -3.88 8.16 23.78
CA ILE A 76 -4.97 8.05 24.76
C ILE A 76 -4.52 7.32 26.03
N CYS A 77 -3.53 6.43 25.94
CA CYS A 77 -2.97 5.67 27.06
C CYS A 77 -2.31 6.47 28.21
N PRO A 78 -1.64 7.63 28.01
CA PRO A 78 -1.04 8.39 29.10
C PRO A 78 -2.12 8.93 30.03
N TRP A 79 -3.19 9.49 29.46
CA TRP A 79 -4.28 10.10 30.21
C TRP A 79 -5.16 9.08 30.93
N ARG A 80 -5.37 7.87 30.38
CA ARG A 80 -6.07 6.79 31.10
C ARG A 80 -5.32 6.34 32.36
N THR A 81 -4.01 6.25 32.27
CA THR A 81 -3.15 5.89 33.42
C THR A 81 -3.16 7.01 34.46
N VAL A 82 -3.06 8.27 34.02
CA VAL A 82 -3.17 9.44 34.91
C VAL A 82 -4.56 9.54 35.54
N LEU A 83 -5.65 9.28 34.80
CA LEU A 83 -7.01 9.34 35.34
C LEU A 83 -7.18 8.29 36.46
N MET A 84 -6.76 7.04 36.22
CA MET A 84 -6.80 5.96 37.23
C MET A 84 -6.00 6.31 38.51
N LEU A 85 -4.85 6.95 38.36
CA LEU A 85 -4.04 7.44 39.50
C LEU A 85 -4.71 8.60 40.25
N THR A 86 -5.49 9.45 39.55
CA THR A 86 -6.18 10.61 40.16
C THR A 86 -7.56 10.30 40.74
N THR A 87 -8.21 9.20 40.34
CA THR A 87 -9.52 8.78 40.90
C THR A 87 -9.41 7.76 42.04
N GLY A 88 -8.20 7.29 42.35
CA GLY A 88 -7.92 6.52 43.57
C GLY A 88 -7.59 7.42 44.76
N LYS A 89 -8.59 8.09 45.33
CA LYS A 89 -8.50 8.67 46.68
C LYS A 89 -9.86 8.68 47.38
#